data_AF-A0A7S3RJE8-F1
#
_entry.id   AF-A0A7S3RJE8-F1
#
_cell.length_a   1.000
_cell.length_b   1.000
_cell.length_c   1.000
_cell.angle_alpha   90.00
_cell.angle_beta   90.00
_cell.angle_gamma   90.00
#
_symmetry.space_group_name_H-M   'P 1'
#
loop_
_entity.id
_entity.type
_entity.pdbx_description
1 polymer ?
#
loop_
_entity_poly.entity_id
_entity_poly.type
_entity_poly.pdbx_seq_one_letter_code
_entity_poly.pdbx_strand_id
1 'polypeptide(L)'
;KLDLVHESKREEVLKEYERHLINTAPGINMQCFGTSIWDETLFKAWSQIVYSLIPDIDQLRTQLEHICQVCEADEVVLFERNTFLLISHSSRRSMQDSH
;
A
#
# COMPACT_ATOMS: atom_id res chain seq x y z
N LYS A 1 -13.97 -10.52 -0.32
CA LYS A 1 -14.47 -10.15 -1.67
C LYS A 1 -15.25 -8.86 -1.54
N LEU A 2 -14.54 -7.73 -1.54
CA LEU A 2 -15.16 -6.41 -1.39
C LEU A 2 -15.87 -5.95 -2.67
N ASP A 3 -15.53 -6.56 -3.80
CA ASP A 3 -16.19 -6.43 -5.10
C ASP A 3 -17.69 -6.71 -5.08
N LEU A 4 -18.13 -7.60 -4.20
CA LEU A 4 -19.55 -7.96 -4.05
C LEU A 4 -20.34 -6.94 -3.21
N VAL A 5 -19.64 -5.98 -2.57
CA VAL A 5 -20.25 -4.93 -1.76
C VAL A 5 -20.39 -3.68 -2.61
N HIS A 6 -21.57 -3.05 -2.54
CA HIS A 6 -21.83 -1.78 -3.20
C HIS A 6 -20.82 -0.72 -2.75
N GLU A 7 -20.27 0.05 -3.70
CA GLU A 7 -19.15 0.98 -3.48
C GLU A 7 -19.36 1.90 -2.28
N SER A 8 -20.55 2.51 -2.18
CA SER A 8 -20.91 3.41 -1.07
C SER A 8 -20.91 2.77 0.32
N LYS A 9 -20.91 1.44 0.42
CA LYS A 9 -20.91 0.68 1.69
C LYS A 9 -19.58 0.02 1.98
N ARG A 10 -18.62 0.03 1.06
CA ARG A 10 -17.36 -0.71 1.20
C ARG A 10 -16.56 -0.29 2.44
N GLU A 11 -16.48 1.01 2.67
CA GLU A 11 -15.76 1.57 3.82
C GLU A 11 -16.46 1.23 5.15
N GLU A 12 -17.79 1.35 5.20
CA GLU A 12 -18.59 0.99 6.37
C GLU A 12 -18.39 -0.48 6.75
N VAL A 13 -18.52 -1.37 5.78
CA VAL A 13 -18.36 -2.82 5.97
C VAL A 13 -16.94 -3.15 6.44
N LEU A 14 -15.90 -2.55 5.83
CA LEU A 14 -14.52 -2.80 6.24
C LEU A 14 -14.28 -2.38 7.70
N LYS A 15 -14.77 -1.20 8.11
CA LYS A 15 -14.65 -0.71 9.49
C LYS A 15 -15.39 -1.60 10.49
N GLU A 16 -16.54 -2.16 10.09
CA GLU A 16 -17.28 -3.10 10.93
C GLU A 16 -16.48 -4.39 11.18
N TYR A 17 -15.88 -4.97 10.13
CA TYR A 17 -15.00 -6.14 10.27
C TYR A 17 -13.77 -5.84 11.10
N GLU A 18 -13.11 -4.71 10.88
CA GLU A 18 -11.93 -4.30 11.65
C GLU A 18 -12.26 -4.17 13.14
N ARG A 19 -13.39 -3.52 13.48
CA ARG A 19 -13.85 -3.43 14.86
C ARG A 19 -14.11 -4.80 15.49
N HIS A 20 -14.72 -5.72 14.73
CA HIS A 20 -14.99 -7.06 15.20
C HIS A 20 -13.69 -7.84 15.48
N LEU A 21 -12.69 -7.71 14.61
CA LEU A 21 -11.39 -8.36 14.78
C LEU A 21 -10.63 -7.80 16.00
N ILE A 22 -10.60 -6.48 16.17
CA ILE A 22 -9.99 -5.80 17.34
C ILE A 22 -10.62 -6.28 18.65
N ASN A 23 -11.94 -6.39 18.68
CA ASN A 23 -12.66 -6.90 19.85
C ASN A 23 -12.39 -8.38 20.13
N THR A 24 -12.15 -9.17 19.10
CA THR A 24 -11.88 -10.62 19.21
C THR A 24 -10.45 -10.90 19.68
N ALA A 25 -9.50 -10.06 19.30
CA ALA A 25 -8.08 -10.22 19.61
C ALA A 25 -7.49 -8.94 20.24
N PRO A 26 -7.88 -8.61 21.48
CA PRO A 26 -7.41 -7.42 22.15
C PRO A 26 -5.89 -7.47 22.37
N GLY A 27 -5.21 -6.35 22.08
CA GLY A 27 -3.76 -6.21 22.26
C GLY A 27 -2.91 -6.62 21.05
N ILE A 28 -3.52 -7.19 20.00
CA ILE A 28 -2.82 -7.42 18.73
C ILE A 28 -2.93 -6.16 17.87
N ASN A 29 -1.79 -5.60 17.46
CA ASN A 29 -1.76 -4.54 16.46
C ASN A 29 -2.04 -5.16 15.09
N MET A 30 -3.16 -4.79 14.48
CA MET A 30 -3.61 -5.35 13.20
C MET A 30 -3.94 -4.22 12.23
N GLN A 31 -3.71 -4.47 10.95
CA GLN A 31 -4.12 -3.59 9.86
C GLN A 31 -5.01 -4.39 8.91
N CYS A 32 -6.21 -3.88 8.64
CA CYS A 32 -7.17 -4.52 7.74
C CYS A 32 -7.13 -3.90 6.34
N PHE A 33 -7.20 -4.74 5.31
CA PHE A 33 -7.27 -4.31 3.92
C PHE A 33 -8.53 -4.87 3.26
N GLY A 34 -9.38 -3.99 2.74
CA GLY A 34 -10.49 -4.40 1.90
C GLY A 34 -9.98 -4.69 0.49
N THR A 35 -9.97 -5.97 0.09
CA THR A 35 -9.39 -6.38 -1.20
C THR A 35 -10.42 -6.99 -2.15
N SER A 36 -10.15 -6.84 -3.44
CA SER A 36 -10.83 -7.48 -4.56
C SER A 36 -9.80 -7.93 -5.59
N ILE A 37 -10.04 -9.08 -6.23
CA ILE A 37 -9.18 -9.57 -7.32
C ILE A 37 -9.45 -8.84 -8.65
N TRP A 38 -10.46 -7.98 -8.67
CA TRP A 38 -10.94 -7.27 -9.86
C TRP A 38 -10.46 -5.82 -9.92
N ASP A 39 -9.72 -5.36 -8.93
CA ASP A 39 -9.20 -3.98 -8.84
C ASP A 39 -7.81 -3.94 -8.18
N GLU A 40 -7.23 -2.75 -8.10
CA GLU A 40 -5.88 -2.50 -7.60
C GLU A 40 -5.70 -2.73 -6.10
N THR A 41 -6.80 -2.89 -5.34
CA THR A 41 -6.75 -3.00 -3.88
C THR A 41 -5.98 -4.22 -3.40
N LEU A 42 -6.00 -5.32 -4.18
CA LEU A 42 -5.20 -6.51 -3.88
C LEU A 42 -3.70 -6.21 -3.98
N PHE A 43 -3.26 -5.55 -5.04
CA PHE A 43 -1.86 -5.17 -5.21
C PHE A 43 -1.42 -4.19 -4.12
N LYS A 44 -2.28 -3.24 -3.74
CA LYS A 44 -2.01 -2.31 -2.64
C LYS A 44 -1.79 -3.04 -1.31
N ALA A 45 -2.66 -3.98 -0.96
CA ALA A 45 -2.54 -4.76 0.27
C ALA A 45 -1.26 -5.61 0.30
N TRP A 46 -1.00 -6.36 -0.78
CA TRP A 46 0.21 -7.20 -0.86
C TRP A 46 1.50 -6.38 -0.90
N SER A 47 1.50 -5.23 -1.56
CA SER A 47 2.65 -4.32 -1.57
C SER A 47 2.96 -3.83 -0.15
N GLN A 48 1.95 -3.46 0.64
CA GLN A 48 2.14 -3.05 2.05
C GLN A 48 2.66 -4.19 2.94
N ILE A 49 2.12 -5.41 2.76
CA ILE A 49 2.59 -6.59 3.50
C ILE A 49 4.06 -6.87 3.17
N VAL A 50 4.42 -6.93 1.89
CA VAL A 50 5.81 -7.17 1.46
C VAL A 50 6.71 -6.03 1.93
N TYR A 51 6.28 -4.77 1.81
CA TYR A 51 7.01 -3.59 2.28
C TYR A 51 7.44 -3.70 3.75
N SER A 52 6.54 -4.17 4.62
CA SER A 52 6.83 -4.37 6.05
C SER A 52 7.89 -5.45 6.36
N LEU A 53 8.22 -6.29 5.37
CA LEU A 53 9.19 -7.39 5.51
C LEU A 53 10.55 -7.03 4.91
N ILE A 54 10.68 -5.91 4.20
CA ILE A 54 11.93 -5.52 3.55
C ILE A 54 12.89 -4.95 4.61
N PRO A 55 14.09 -5.52 4.76
CA PRO A 55 15.09 -4.97 5.66
C PRO A 55 15.62 -3.63 5.13
N ASP A 56 15.96 -2.73 6.04
CA ASP A 56 16.64 -1.46 5.76
C ASP A 56 15.99 -0.61 4.66
N ILE A 57 14.67 -0.48 4.72
CA ILE A 57 13.87 0.26 3.72
C ILE A 57 14.28 1.73 3.59
N ASP A 58 14.85 2.32 4.64
CA ASP A 58 15.35 3.69 4.64
C ASP A 58 16.53 3.87 3.68
N GLN A 59 17.44 2.90 3.63
CA GLN A 59 18.56 2.93 2.67
C GLN A 59 18.03 2.90 1.23
N LEU A 60 17.04 2.04 0.97
CA LEU A 60 16.41 1.94 -0.35
C LEU A 60 15.75 3.26 -0.75
N ARG A 61 15.05 3.93 0.18
CA ARG A 61 14.45 5.25 -0.05
C ARG A 61 15.50 6.29 -0.40
N THR A 62 16.58 6.40 0.36
CA THR A 62 17.67 7.35 0.06
C THR A 62 18.29 7.11 -1.32
N GLN A 63 18.46 5.85 -1.73
CA GLN A 63 18.96 5.53 -3.07
C GLN A 63 17.96 5.91 -4.16
N LEU A 64 16.67 5.69 -3.95
CA LEU A 64 15.62 6.09 -4.88
C LEU A 64 15.52 7.61 -5.01
N GLU A 65 15.64 8.34 -3.91
CA GLU A 65 15.69 9.80 -3.88
C GLU A 65 16.88 10.32 -4.68
N HIS A 66 18.05 9.71 -4.52
CA HIS A 66 19.24 10.07 -5.30
C HIS A 66 19.04 9.81 -6.80
N ILE A 67 18.44 8.68 -7.18
CA ILE A 67 18.11 8.39 -8.60
C ILE A 67 17.12 9.43 -9.13
N CYS A 68 16.05 9.72 -8.39
CA CYS A 68 15.05 10.74 -8.75
C CYS A 68 15.70 12.12 -8.96
N GLN A 69 16.67 12.48 -8.10
CA GLN A 69 17.42 13.72 -8.22
C GLN A 69 18.36 13.74 -9.44
N VAL A 70 19.16 12.71 -9.65
CA VAL A 70 20.16 12.66 -10.74
C VAL A 70 19.49 12.58 -12.11
N CYS A 71 18.37 11.88 -12.21
CA CYS A 71 17.61 11.76 -13.45
C CYS A 71 16.70 12.97 -13.75
N GLU A 72 16.62 13.93 -12.82
CA GLU A 72 15.67 15.04 -12.87
C GLU A 72 14.20 14.60 -13.08
N ALA A 73 13.83 13.42 -12.56
CA ALA A 73 12.51 12.83 -12.74
C ALA A 73 11.47 13.44 -11.78
N ASP A 74 10.23 13.61 -12.23
CA ASP A 74 9.13 14.02 -11.34
C ASP A 74 8.80 12.93 -10.31
N GLU A 75 8.82 11.66 -10.73
CA GLU A 75 8.58 10.50 -9.89
C GLU A 75 9.43 9.29 -10.35
N VAL A 76 9.90 8.51 -9.39
CA VAL A 76 10.55 7.21 -9.60
C VAL A 76 9.83 6.18 -8.75
N VAL A 77 9.38 5.10 -9.39
CA VAL A 77 8.67 4.00 -8.73
C VAL A 77 9.46 2.70 -8.93
N LEU A 78 9.68 1.98 -7.83
CA LEU A 78 10.39 0.70 -7.82
C LEU A 78 9.42 -0.45 -7.59
N PHE A 79 9.43 -1.41 -8.52
CA PHE A 79 8.63 -2.62 -8.45
C PHE A 79 9.50 -3.87 -8.31
N GLU A 80 9.00 -4.88 -7.61
CA GLU A 80 9.59 -6.21 -7.63
C GLU A 80 9.35 -6.86 -9.00
N ARG A 81 10.39 -7.49 -9.56
CA ARG A 81 10.43 -7.92 -10.96
C ARG A 81 9.36 -8.96 -11.31
N ASN A 82 9.09 -9.92 -10.42
CA ASN A 82 8.26 -11.07 -10.75
C ASN A 82 6.78 -10.83 -10.43
N THR A 83 6.51 -10.15 -9.32
CA THR A 83 5.16 -9.93 -8.79
C THR A 83 4.61 -8.55 -9.13
N PHE A 84 5.46 -7.65 -9.62
CA PHE A 84 5.11 -6.26 -9.91
C PHE A 84 4.54 -5.50 -8.71
N LEU A 85 4.86 -5.94 -7.49
CA LEU A 85 4.46 -5.26 -6.27
C LEU A 85 5.27 -3.99 -6.08
N LEU A 86 4.61 -2.93 -5.61
CA LEU A 86 5.24 -1.66 -5.29
C LEU A 86 6.15 -1.85 -4.08
N ILE A 87 7.45 -1.60 -4.27
CA ILE A 87 8.45 -1.70 -3.22
C ILE A 87 8.74 -0.34 -2.59
N SER A 88 8.93 0.69 -3.40
CA SER A 88 9.16 2.05 -2.91
C SER A 88 8.92 3.05 -4.03
N HIS A 89 8.75 4.32 -3.68
CA HIS A 89 8.68 5.42 -4.64
C HIS A 89 9.42 6.64 -4.08
N SER A 90 9.79 7.56 -4.96
CA SER A 90 10.33 8.88 -4.64
C SER A 90 9.73 9.89 -5.62
N SER A 91 9.29 11.05 -5.13
CA SER A 91 8.71 12.10 -5.96
C SER A 91 9.30 13.46 -5.61
N ARG A 92 9.63 14.27 -6.62
CA ARG A 92 10.20 15.62 -6.48
C ARG A 92 9.14 16.68 -6.16
N ARG A 93 7.89 16.43 -6.54
CA ARG A 93 6.75 17.29 -6.20
C ARG A 93 5.88 16.50 -5.24
N SER A 94 5.34 17.17 -4.22
CA SER A 94 4.15 16.65 -3.53
C SER A 94 3.01 16.66 -4.56
N MET A 95 2.96 15.66 -5.43
CA MET A 95 1.73 15.32 -6.11
C MET A 95 0.85 14.76 -5.01
N GLN A 96 -0.06 15.60 -4.52
CA GLN A 96 -1.21 15.10 -3.79
C GLN A 96 -1.96 14.21 -4.77
N ASP A 97 -1.81 12.89 -4.62
CA ASP A 97 -2.65 11.91 -5.29
C ASP A 97 -4.10 12.28 -4.99
N SER A 98 -4.74 12.86 -6.00
CA SER A 98 -6.14 13.25 -5.98
C SER A 98 -6.93 12.01 -6.41
N HIS A 99 -7.00 11.01 -5.53
CA HIS A 99 -7.87 9.86 -5.69
C HIS A 99 -8.98 9.93 -4.65
#